data_AF-A0A533YWU8-F1
#
_entry.id   AF-A0A533YWU8-F1
#
_cell.length_a   1.000
_cell.length_b   1.000
_cell.length_c   1.000
_cell.angle_alpha   90.00
_cell.angle_beta   90.00
_cell.angle_gamma   90.00
#
_symmetry.space_group_name_H-M   'P 1'
#
loop_
_entity.id
_entity.type
_entity.pdbx_description
1 polymer ?
#
loop_
_entity_poly.entity_id
_entity_poly.type
_entity_poly.pdbx_seq_one_letter_code
_entity_poly.pdbx_strand_id
1 'polypeptide(L)' 'MPLQLFRATVCRVRDLTHDVREIELRLKEPPAIAFKAGQFVSFEVGRDALNRTIVRPYSIASPPSQRERPLLLLNLVPG' A
#
# COMPACT_ATOMS: atom_id res chain seq x y z
N MET A 1 13.58 -8.22 7.94
CA MET A 1 13.80 -7.75 6.55
C MET A 1 14.25 -6.31 6.63
N PRO A 2 15.29 -5.91 5.88
CA PRO A 2 15.70 -4.51 5.81
C PRO A 2 14.58 -3.66 5.19
N LEU A 3 14.57 -2.37 5.51
CA LEU A 3 13.69 -1.41 4.85
C LEU A 3 14.01 -1.38 3.35
N GLN A 4 12.99 -1.52 2.51
CA GLN A 4 13.12 -1.51 1.06
C GLN A 4 12.07 -0.58 0.46
N LEU A 5 12.50 0.28 -0.45
CA LEU A 5 11.65 1.23 -1.14
C LEU A 5 11.18 0.63 -2.48
N PHE A 6 9.94 0.91 -2.83
CA PHE A 6 9.31 0.47 -4.07
C PHE A 6 8.64 1.64 -4.76
N ARG A 7 8.85 1.75 -6.07
CA ARG A 7 8.03 2.57 -6.95
C ARG A 7 6.93 1.71 -7.54
N ALA A 8 5.69 2.16 -7.46
CA ALA A 8 4.53 1.44 -7.95
C ALA A 8 3.54 2.37 -8.64
N THR A 9 2.65 1.80 -9.44
CA THR A 9 1.52 2.50 -10.06
C THR A 9 0.21 1.86 -9.64
N VAL A 10 -0.79 2.66 -9.28
CA VAL A 10 -2.15 2.16 -9.08
C VAL A 10 -2.68 1.63 -10.40
N CYS A 11 -3.06 0.36 -10.43
CA CYS A 11 -3.59 -0.30 -11.62
C CYS A 11 -5.09 -0.54 -11.56
N ARG A 12 -5.65 -0.67 -10.35
CA ARG A 12 -7.09 -0.80 -10.13
C ARG A 12 -7.48 -0.19 -8.79
N VAL A 13 -8.65 0.43 -8.76
CA VAL A 13 -9.35 0.82 -7.53
C VAL A 13 -10.75 0.25 -7.62
N ARG A 14 -11.22 -0.37 -6.53
CA ARG A 14 -12.56 -0.95 -6.44
C ARG A 14 -13.19 -0.59 -5.10
N ASP A 15 -14.39 -0.04 -5.13
CA ASP A 15 -15.18 0.16 -3.92
C ASP A 15 -15.72 -1.20 -3.47
N LEU A 16 -15.39 -1.61 -2.24
CA LEU A 16 -15.86 -2.87 -1.64
C LEU A 16 -17.13 -2.65 -0.82
N THR A 17 -17.14 -1.57 -0.06
CA THR A 17 -18.24 -1.11 0.78
C THR A 17 -18.35 0.41 0.64
N HIS A 18 -19.27 1.02 1.39
CA HIS A 18 -19.43 2.47 1.45
C HIS A 18 -18.17 3.22 1.92
N ASP A 19 -17.29 2.56 2.66
CA ASP A 19 -16.10 3.15 3.31
C ASP A 19 -14.80 2.39 3.03
N VAL A 20 -14.83 1.21 2.40
CA VAL A 20 -13.64 0.41 2.09
C VAL A 20 -13.35 0.42 0.60
N ARG A 21 -12.11 0.80 0.23
CA ARG A 21 -11.60 0.69 -1.14
C ARG A 21 -10.46 -0.32 -1.21
N GLU A 22 -10.53 -1.18 -2.21
CA GLU A 22 -9.43 -2.03 -2.65
C GLU A 22 -8.58 -1.27 -3.65
N ILE A 23 -7.26 -1.27 -3.44
CA ILE A 23 -6.28 -0.69 -4.34
C ILE A 23 -5.30 -1.80 -4.76
N GLU A 24 -5.22 -2.04 -6.07
CA GLU A 24 -4.17 -2.89 -6.66
C GLU A 24 -3.03 -2.02 -7.16
N LEU A 25 -1.84 -2.30 -6.66
CA LEU A 25 -0.61 -1.69 -7.14
C LEU A 25 0.07 -2.60 -8.16
N ARG A 26 0.83 -2.03 -9.09
CA ARG A 26 1.83 -2.75 -9.88
C ARG A 26 3.19 -2.18 -9.56
N LEU A 27 4.06 -3.03 -9.03
CA LEU A 27 5.43 -2.65 -8.70
C LEU A 27 6.23 -2.44 -9.99
N LYS A 28 6.99 -1.34 -10.03
CA LYS A 28 7.83 -0.95 -11.17
C LYS A 28 9.29 -1.15 -10.84
N GLU A 29 9.71 -0.72 -9.66
CA GLU A 29 11.10 -0.78 -9.24
C GLU A 29 11.21 -0.87 -7.72
N PRO A 30 11.67 -1.99 -7.17
CA PRO A 30 11.81 -3.30 -7.82
C PRO A 30 10.46 -3.85 -8.31
N PRO A 31 10.43 -4.76 -9.30
CA PRO A 31 9.19 -5.25 -9.91
C PRO A 31 8.42 -6.27 -9.06
N ALA A 32 9.02 -6.76 -7.97
CA ALA A 32 8.42 -7.76 -7.10
C ALA A 32 8.81 -7.55 -5.63
N ILE A 33 7.88 -7.79 -4.71
CA ILE A 33 8.10 -7.75 -3.27
C ILE A 33 8.00 -9.17 -2.69
N ALA A 34 8.91 -9.51 -1.78
CA ALA A 34 8.82 -10.72 -0.96
C ALA A 34 8.37 -10.32 0.44
N PHE A 35 7.29 -10.94 0.92
CA PHE A 35 6.72 -10.68 2.24
C PHE A 35 6.10 -11.94 2.82
N LYS A 36 5.85 -11.94 4.13
CA LYS A 36 5.07 -12.94 4.86
C LYS A 36 3.64 -12.42 5.04
N ALA A 37 2.65 -13.31 5.05
CA ALA A 37 1.27 -12.94 5.32
C ALA A 37 1.16 -12.19 6.66
N GLY A 38 0.36 -11.12 6.69
CA GLY A 38 0.24 -10.23 7.84
C GLY A 38 1.23 -9.06 7.88
N GLN A 39 2.19 -8.97 6.95
CA GLN A 39 3.04 -7.78 6.82
C GLN A 39 2.33 -6.61 6.11
N PHE A 40 2.91 -5.42 6.25
CA PHE A 40 2.39 -4.16 5.73
C PHE A 40 3.44 -3.41 4.90
N VAL A 41 2.98 -2.47 4.09
CA VAL A 41 3.80 -1.44 3.42
C VAL A 41 3.43 -0.07 3.95
N SER A 42 4.33 0.90 3.81
CA SER A 42 4.08 2.28 4.21
C SER A 42 4.14 3.23 3.01
N PHE A 43 3.25 4.22 2.99
CA PHE A 43 3.27 5.29 1.99
C PHE A 43 3.60 6.62 2.65
N GLU A 44 4.33 7.45 1.90
CA GLU A 44 4.42 8.87 2.16
C GLU A 44 3.19 9.55 1.55
N VAL A 45 2.32 10.12 2.38
CA VAL A 45 1.00 10.65 1.95
C VAL A 45 0.94 12.18 1.93
N GLY A 46 2.03 12.85 2.28
CA GLY A 46 2.12 14.31 2.31
C GLY A 46 3.04 14.81 3.40
N ARG A 47 2.88 16.10 3.76
CA ARG A 47 3.62 16.75 4.84
C ARG A 47 2.66 17.38 5.85
N ASP A 48 3.07 17.39 7.11
CA ASP A 48 2.29 18.05 8.17
C ASP A 48 2.55 19.57 8.22
N ALA A 49 1.89 20.27 9.15
CA ALA A 49 2.03 21.72 9.33
C ALA A 49 3.46 22.17 9.68
N LEU A 50 4.32 21.25 10.14
CA LEU A 50 5.73 21.48 10.45
C LEU A 50 6.65 20.95 9.33
N ASN A 51 6.09 20.70 8.13
CA ASN A 51 6.80 20.24 6.93
C ASN A 51 7.46 18.85 7.06
N ARG A 52 7.00 18.01 8.00
CA ARG A 52 7.50 16.64 8.20
C ARG A 52 6.72 15.64 7.35
N THR A 53 7.40 14.66 6.78
CA THR A 53 6.77 13.61 5.97
C THR A 53 5.79 12.78 6.80
N ILE A 54 4.56 12.68 6.32
CA ILE A 54 3.53 11.84 6.93
C ILE A 54 3.64 10.45 6.30
N VAL A 55 3.97 9.46 7.13
CA VAL A 55 4.03 8.06 6.74
C VAL A 55 2.80 7.32 7.26
N ARG A 56 2.17 6.51 6.41
CA ARG A 56 1.00 5.70 6.75
C ARG A 56 1.19 4.23 6.37
N PRO A 57 1.13 3.29 7.34
CA PRO A 57 1.20 1.87 7.06
C PRO A 57 -0.16 1.30 6.64
N TYR A 58 -0.15 0.34 5.72
CA TYR A 58 -1.31 -0.45 5.29
C TYR A 58 -0.92 -1.91 5.11
N SER A 59 -1.73 -2.81 5.66
CA SER A 59 -1.53 -4.25 5.54
C SER A 59 -1.68 -4.72 4.09
N ILE A 60 -0.81 -5.65 3.68
CA ILE A 60 -0.93 -6.30 2.38
C ILE A 60 -2.06 -7.33 2.47
N ALA A 61 -3.09 -7.15 1.65
CA ALA A 61 -4.28 -8.00 1.61
C ALA A 61 -4.16 -9.16 0.60
N SER A 62 -3.25 -9.07 -0.37
CA SER A 62 -2.95 -10.15 -1.31
C SER A 62 -2.07 -11.25 -0.70
N PRO A 63 -2.14 -12.50 -1.19
CA PRO A 63 -1.26 -13.57 -0.73
C PRO A 63 0.23 -13.32 -1.11
N PRO A 64 1.21 -13.84 -0.35
CA PRO A 64 2.64 -13.74 -0.67
C PRO A 64 3.09 -14.29 -2.03
N SER A 65 2.27 -15.12 -2.68
CA SER A 65 2.50 -15.58 -4.06
C SER A 65 2.30 -14.46 -5.09
N GLN A 66 1.50 -13.44 -4.79
CA GLN A 66 1.22 -12.31 -5.66
C GLN A 66 2.26 -11.19 -5.44
N ARG A 67 3.48 -11.42 -5.93
CA ARG A 67 4.64 -10.58 -5.61
C ARG A 67 4.73 -9.27 -6.41
N GLU A 68 4.15 -9.22 -7.60
CA GLU A 68 4.27 -8.04 -8.49
C GLU A 68 3.13 -7.03 -8.30
N ARG A 69 2.03 -7.48 -7.69
CA ARG A 69 0.79 -6.73 -7.62
C ARG A 69 0.14 -6.76 -6.24
N PRO A 70 0.76 -6.19 -5.21
CA PRO A 70 0.16 -6.21 -3.89
C PRO A 70 -1.18 -5.48 -3.88
N LEU A 71 -2.16 -6.07 -3.20
CA LEU A 71 -3.48 -5.48 -2.95
C LEU A 71 -3.53 -4.89 -1.54
N LEU A 72 -4.20 -3.75 -1.39
CA LEU A 72 -4.42 -3.07 -0.12
C LEU A 72 -5.91 -2.78 0.06
N LEU A 73 -6.38 -2.82 1.31
CA LEU A 73 -7.71 -2.36 1.69
C LEU A 73 -7.57 -1.11 2.56
N LEU A 74 -8.21 -0.03 2.14
CA LEU A 74 -8.18 1.25 2.82
C LEU A 74 -9.58 1.60 3.30
N ASN A 75 -9.68 1.88 4.59
CA ASN A 75 -10.91 2.41 5.18
C ASN A 75 -10.88 3.93 5.12
N LEU A 76 -12.01 4.53 4.75
CA LEU A 76 -12.24 5.96 4.86
C LEU A 76 -12.31 6.31 6.35
N VAL A 77 -11.39 7.17 6.80
CA VAL A 77 -11.46 7.76 8.13
C VAL A 77 -12.13 9.14 7.98
N PRO A 78 -13.33 9.35 8.54
CA PRO A 78 -13.95 10.66 8.57
C PRO A 78 -13.05 11.63 9.34
N GLY A 79 -12.87 12.84 8.80
CA GLY A 79 -12.14 13.94 9.41
C GLY A 79 -13.05 15.13 9.67
#